data_AF-A0A9E6VS91-F1
#
_entry.id   AF-A0A9E6VS91-F1
#
_cell.length_a   1.000
_cell.length_b   1.000
_cell.length_c   1.000
_cell.angle_alpha   90.00
_cell.angle_beta   90.00
_cell.angle_gamma   90.00
#
_symmetry.space_group_name_H-M   'P 1'
#
loop_
_entity.id
_entity.type
_entity.pdbx_description
1 polymer ?
#
loop_
_entity_poly.entity_id
_entity_poly.type
_entity_poly.pdbx_seq_one_letter_code
_entity_poly.pdbx_strand_id
1 'polypeptide(L)'
;MKKTILFSALALLLPAGIFAQQRIVLIEQFTNSGCPPCAMYTPQVTQYADNNPATTAVVAYHTSFPYNDSMYFENPAESNQRVNFYNVPAVPHTVLDGNQFSGGSSSFVPGMAAAISSRAAVAAQYDITAINPQVSGNVIQGAFVFTSQLASNTGDSLRAHIVVIEKNVLKSAYLASPGNNSETVYKYVMRKMLPDANGSFLVNRQLNGTDTISFSWNMQNIKSVPEVRVVAFVQNITTQEVYMAVMSTPSIATGAEDIARDDHGILVFPNPAGDYITIGSAEPFSGTVLVKDIQGRETLAAQYGIVNEKYVTMSLNGLAPGFYLLVFRNEQGEFTRKITVK
;
A
#
# COMPACT_ATOMS: atom_id res chain seq x y z
N MET A 1 21.94 -2.03 -67.51
CA MET A 1 22.43 -2.68 -66.28
C MET A 1 21.93 -1.88 -65.08
N LYS A 2 20.82 -2.31 -64.45
CA LYS A 2 20.26 -1.66 -63.24
C LYS A 2 20.86 -2.37 -62.01
N LYS A 3 21.64 -1.65 -61.21
CA LYS A 3 22.18 -2.14 -59.93
C LYS A 3 21.18 -1.81 -58.82
N THR A 4 20.53 -2.83 -58.29
CA THR A 4 19.67 -2.72 -57.11
C THR A 4 20.54 -2.86 -55.87
N ILE A 5 20.67 -1.81 -55.07
CA ILE A 5 21.39 -1.82 -53.79
C ILE A 5 20.38 -2.20 -52.71
N LEU A 6 20.56 -3.38 -52.11
CA LEU A 6 19.74 -3.89 -51.01
C LEU A 6 20.29 -3.31 -49.70
N PHE A 7 19.54 -2.42 -49.05
CA PHE A 7 19.86 -1.96 -47.69
C PHE A 7 19.31 -2.99 -46.68
N SER A 8 20.19 -3.80 -46.09
CA SER A 8 19.86 -4.60 -44.91
C SER A 8 19.82 -3.68 -43.69
N ALA A 9 18.61 -3.39 -43.20
CA ALA A 9 18.40 -2.74 -41.91
C ALA A 9 18.68 -3.75 -40.79
N LEU A 10 19.83 -3.63 -40.14
CA LEU A 10 20.16 -4.39 -38.94
C LEU A 10 19.39 -3.77 -37.77
N ALA A 11 18.28 -4.40 -37.36
CA ALA A 11 17.53 -3.99 -36.18
C ALA A 11 18.36 -4.26 -34.92
N LEU A 12 18.92 -3.20 -34.33
CA LEU A 12 19.54 -3.24 -33.01
C LEU A 12 18.44 -3.50 -31.97
N LEU A 13 18.27 -4.74 -31.54
CA LEU A 13 17.52 -5.06 -30.33
C LEU A 13 18.35 -4.60 -29.12
N LEU A 14 18.05 -3.39 -28.62
CA LEU A 14 18.48 -2.96 -27.31
C LEU A 14 17.80 -3.86 -26.25
N PRO A 15 18.54 -4.55 -25.38
CA PRO A 15 17.92 -5.28 -24.29
C PRO A 15 17.22 -4.26 -23.38
N ALA A 16 15.90 -4.40 -23.23
CA ALA A 16 15.17 -3.72 -22.17
C ALA A 16 15.67 -4.28 -20.84
N GLY A 17 16.58 -3.55 -20.18
CA GLY A 17 17.04 -3.89 -18.85
C GLY A 17 15.85 -3.86 -17.90
N ILE A 18 15.46 -5.01 -17.36
CA ILE A 18 14.56 -5.09 -16.22
C ILE A 18 15.40 -4.62 -15.01
N PHE A 19 15.26 -3.36 -14.62
CA PHE A 19 15.86 -2.88 -13.38
C PHE A 19 14.99 -3.36 -12.22
N ALA A 20 15.55 -4.20 -11.35
CA ALA A 20 14.90 -4.60 -10.10
C ALA A 20 14.60 -3.36 -9.24
N GLN A 21 13.49 -3.39 -8.49
CA GLN A 21 13.10 -2.26 -7.65
C GLN A 21 14.18 -1.97 -6.59
N GLN A 22 14.50 -0.68 -6.40
CA GLN A 22 15.41 -0.26 -5.33
C GLN A 22 14.85 -0.72 -3.99
N ARG A 23 15.68 -1.41 -3.19
CA ARG A 23 15.29 -1.88 -1.86
C ARG A 23 14.92 -0.70 -0.97
N ILE A 24 13.73 -0.79 -0.37
CA ILE A 24 13.30 0.06 0.73
C ILE A 24 13.42 -0.77 2.02
N VAL A 25 14.20 -0.24 2.96
CA VAL A 25 14.53 -0.86 4.25
C VAL A 25 13.41 -0.59 5.24
N LEU A 26 12.90 -1.64 5.89
CA LEU A 26 11.87 -1.49 6.91
C LEU A 26 12.50 -1.19 8.26
N ILE A 27 11.97 -0.18 8.95
CA ILE A 27 12.26 0.10 10.36
C ILE A 27 10.98 -0.13 11.15
N GLU A 28 11.01 -1.10 12.05
CA GLU A 28 9.95 -1.31 13.04
C GLU A 28 10.40 -0.73 14.36
N GLN A 29 9.70 0.31 14.81
CA GLN A 29 10.03 1.07 16.00
C GLN A 29 9.03 0.77 17.10
N PHE A 30 9.49 0.23 18.23
CA PHE A 30 8.68 0.01 19.42
C PHE A 30 8.87 1.19 20.37
N THR A 31 7.77 1.80 20.81
CA THR A 31 7.77 3.06 21.55
C THR A 31 6.60 3.12 22.54
N ASN A 32 6.62 4.11 23.42
CA ASN A 32 5.53 4.37 24.37
C ASN A 32 5.44 5.87 24.69
N SER A 33 4.24 6.43 24.68
CA SER A 33 3.97 7.86 24.85
C SER A 33 4.21 8.39 26.27
N GLY A 34 4.39 7.52 27.26
CA GLY A 34 4.84 7.88 28.60
C GLY A 34 6.35 7.75 28.80
N CYS A 35 7.09 7.14 27.87
CA CYS A 35 8.50 6.78 28.04
C CYS A 35 9.44 7.95 27.67
N PRO A 36 10.22 8.50 28.63
CA PRO A 36 11.12 9.63 28.35
C PRO A 36 12.27 9.31 27.36
N PRO A 37 12.96 8.15 27.45
CA PRO A 37 13.96 7.80 26.43
C PRO A 37 13.35 7.63 25.03
N CYS A 38 12.08 7.23 24.94
CA CYS A 38 11.38 7.11 23.67
C CYS A 38 11.26 8.47 22.97
N ALA A 39 10.92 9.52 23.73
CA ALA A 39 10.88 10.89 23.22
C ALA A 39 12.25 11.44 22.79
N MET A 40 13.35 10.83 23.23
CA MET A 40 14.70 11.21 22.80
C MET A 40 15.11 10.50 21.50
N TYR A 41 14.82 9.20 21.36
CA TYR A 41 15.37 8.39 20.27
C TYR A 41 14.39 8.10 19.13
N THR A 42 13.09 7.88 19.41
CA THR A 42 12.07 7.62 18.37
C THR A 42 11.96 8.78 17.36
N PRO A 43 11.99 10.07 17.79
CA PRO A 43 12.00 11.18 16.84
C PRO A 43 13.22 11.20 15.92
N GLN A 44 14.39 10.77 16.36
CA GLN A 44 15.60 10.73 15.52
C GLN A 44 15.46 9.67 14.42
N VAL A 45 14.94 8.49 14.76
CA VAL A 45 14.68 7.41 13.79
C VAL A 45 13.64 7.85 12.76
N THR A 46 12.52 8.41 13.21
CA THR A 46 11.43 8.83 12.32
C THR A 46 11.81 10.06 11.47
N GLN A 47 12.61 10.99 12.01
CA GLN A 47 13.16 12.12 11.25
C GLN A 47 14.12 11.65 10.16
N TYR A 48 14.96 10.64 10.43
CA TYR A 48 15.80 10.05 9.39
C TYR A 48 14.95 9.49 8.25
N ALA A 49 13.87 8.77 8.57
CA ALA A 49 12.99 8.20 7.55
C ALA A 49 12.24 9.28 6.73
N ASP A 50 11.81 10.36 7.37
CA ASP A 50 11.23 11.51 6.66
C ASP A 50 12.19 12.16 5.68
N ASN A 51 13.47 12.19 6.01
CA ASN A 51 14.52 12.73 5.15
C ASN A 51 14.97 11.74 4.06
N ASN A 52 14.65 10.44 4.20
CA ASN A 52 15.08 9.38 3.30
C ASN A 52 13.92 8.49 2.79
N PRO A 53 12.78 9.06 2.34
CA PRO A 53 11.55 8.31 2.06
C PRO A 53 11.68 7.33 0.88
N ALA A 54 12.67 7.52 0.01
CA ALA A 54 12.95 6.63 -1.13
C ALA A 54 13.61 5.31 -0.71
N THR A 55 14.18 5.23 0.49
CA THR A 55 14.95 4.07 0.95
C THR A 55 14.47 3.51 2.28
N THR A 56 13.50 4.15 2.94
CA THR A 56 13.00 3.72 4.25
C THR A 56 11.47 3.71 4.32
N ALA A 57 10.93 2.64 4.89
CA ALA A 57 9.56 2.57 5.39
C ALA A 57 9.59 2.37 6.91
N VAL A 58 8.63 2.94 7.62
CA VAL A 58 8.58 2.85 9.09
C VAL A 58 7.20 2.43 9.55
N VAL A 59 7.16 1.55 10.55
CA VAL A 59 5.97 1.25 11.34
C VAL A 59 6.32 1.42 12.82
N ALA A 60 5.58 2.28 13.52
CA ALA A 60 5.76 2.49 14.95
C ALA A 60 4.68 1.74 15.76
N TYR A 61 5.12 0.77 16.55
CA TYR A 61 4.28 0.00 17.45
C TYR A 61 4.32 0.61 18.85
N HIS A 62 3.18 1.16 19.28
CA HIS A 62 3.00 1.64 20.64
C HIS A 62 2.74 0.46 21.58
N THR A 63 3.50 0.35 22.65
CA THR A 63 3.51 -0.83 23.55
C THR A 63 2.70 -0.59 24.82
N SER A 64 2.29 -1.68 25.49
CA SER A 64 1.62 -1.67 26.79
C SER A 64 2.50 -1.22 27.97
N PHE A 65 3.80 -1.09 27.74
CA PHE A 65 4.82 -0.82 28.75
C PHE A 65 5.78 0.28 28.29
N PRO A 66 6.49 0.95 29.22
CA PRO A 66 6.37 0.82 30.67
C PRO A 66 5.20 1.62 31.27
N TYR A 67 4.55 2.49 30.48
CA TYR A 67 3.45 3.32 30.94
C TYR A 67 2.20 3.09 30.09
N ASN A 68 1.06 3.59 30.57
CA ASN A 68 -0.17 3.62 29.78
C ASN A 68 0.03 4.46 28.52
N ASP A 69 -0.51 3.96 27.41
CA ASP A 69 -0.39 4.60 26.11
C ASP A 69 -1.71 4.49 25.33
N SER A 70 -2.32 5.64 25.01
CA SER A 70 -3.57 5.69 24.27
C SER A 70 -3.47 5.07 22.87
N MET A 71 -2.31 5.16 22.21
CA MET A 71 -2.12 4.57 20.89
C MET A 71 -2.03 3.04 20.96
N TYR A 72 -1.46 2.50 22.04
CA TYR A 72 -1.48 1.05 22.29
C TYR A 72 -2.91 0.54 22.49
N PHE A 73 -3.73 1.25 23.29
CA PHE A 73 -5.10 0.82 23.57
C PHE A 73 -6.03 0.86 22.36
N GLU A 74 -5.65 1.57 21.30
CA GLU A 74 -6.40 1.59 20.03
C GLU A 74 -6.14 0.36 19.16
N ASN A 75 -5.02 -0.36 19.39
CA ASN A 75 -4.72 -1.63 18.73
C ASN A 75 -3.73 -2.52 19.53
N PRO A 76 -4.19 -3.11 20.65
CA PRO A 76 -3.31 -3.87 21.54
C PRO A 76 -2.93 -5.24 20.97
N ALA A 77 -3.83 -5.90 20.25
CA ALA A 77 -3.64 -7.27 19.78
C ALA A 77 -2.44 -7.38 18.83
N GLU A 78 -2.40 -6.53 17.80
CA GLU A 78 -1.37 -6.59 16.77
C GLU A 78 -0.03 -6.00 17.27
N SER A 79 -0.09 -4.99 18.15
CA SER A 79 1.11 -4.49 18.83
C SER A 79 1.77 -5.58 19.70
N ASN A 80 1.00 -6.29 20.53
CA ASN A 80 1.52 -7.38 21.35
C ASN A 80 2.06 -8.54 20.51
N GLN A 81 1.42 -8.86 19.38
CA GLN A 81 1.92 -9.90 18.48
C GLN A 81 3.29 -9.53 17.90
N ARG A 82 3.53 -8.26 17.53
CA ARG A 82 4.85 -7.82 17.04
C ARG A 82 5.90 -7.72 18.15
N VAL A 83 5.51 -7.29 19.35
CA VAL A 83 6.37 -7.36 20.56
C VAL A 83 6.83 -8.79 20.82
N ASN A 84 5.90 -9.76 20.80
CA ASN A 84 6.19 -11.17 21.03
C ASN A 84 7.04 -11.77 19.90
N PHE A 85 6.73 -11.43 18.63
CA PHE A 85 7.48 -11.92 17.48
C PHE A 85 8.97 -11.58 17.56
N TYR A 86 9.32 -10.38 18.04
CA TYR A 86 10.70 -9.93 18.18
C TYR A 86 11.27 -10.06 19.60
N ASN A 87 10.51 -10.61 20.55
CA ASN A 87 10.88 -10.69 21.96
C ASN A 87 11.34 -9.34 22.55
N VAL A 88 10.60 -8.26 22.27
CA VAL A 88 10.99 -6.89 22.65
C VAL A 88 10.95 -6.72 24.18
N PRO A 89 12.10 -6.50 24.85
CA PRO A 89 12.17 -6.52 26.32
C PRO A 89 11.91 -5.14 26.96
N ALA A 90 12.10 -4.06 26.21
CA ALA A 90 11.97 -2.68 26.67
C ALA A 90 11.74 -1.75 25.48
N VAL A 91 11.33 -0.50 25.74
CA VAL A 91 11.22 0.56 24.73
C VAL A 91 12.07 1.77 25.15
N PRO A 92 12.63 2.56 24.20
CA PRO A 92 12.49 2.41 22.75
C PRO A 92 13.38 1.29 22.18
N HIS A 93 12.82 0.49 21.28
CA HIS A 93 13.51 -0.63 20.62
C HIS A 93 13.30 -0.54 19.12
N THR A 94 14.37 -0.74 18.36
CA THR A 94 14.35 -0.68 16.90
C THR A 94 14.67 -2.04 16.32
N VAL A 95 13.90 -2.45 15.31
CA VAL A 95 14.19 -3.60 14.47
C VAL A 95 14.39 -3.12 13.03
N LEU A 96 15.54 -3.42 12.44
CA LEU A 96 15.87 -3.08 11.06
C LEU A 96 15.77 -4.32 10.17
N ASP A 97 14.98 -4.25 9.11
CA ASP A 97 14.76 -5.35 8.15
C ASP A 97 14.49 -6.70 8.84
N GLY A 98 13.79 -6.65 9.98
CA GLY A 98 13.41 -7.79 10.81
C GLY A 98 14.53 -8.46 11.61
N ASN A 99 15.74 -8.62 11.05
CA ASN A 99 16.86 -9.28 11.75
C ASN A 99 18.24 -8.64 11.53
N GLN A 100 18.31 -7.52 10.80
CA GLN A 100 19.59 -6.86 10.48
C GLN A 100 20.08 -5.97 11.62
N PHE A 101 19.15 -5.54 12.46
CA PHE A 101 19.40 -4.99 13.78
C PHE A 101 18.17 -5.27 14.64
N SER A 102 18.36 -5.61 15.92
CA SER A 102 17.28 -5.65 16.91
C SER A 102 17.87 -5.27 18.26
N GLY A 103 17.43 -4.15 18.81
CA GLY A 103 17.97 -3.65 20.09
C GLY A 103 17.44 -2.28 20.49
N GLY A 104 17.91 -1.79 21.62
CA GLY A 104 17.56 -0.46 22.12
C GLY A 104 17.92 0.64 21.12
N SER A 105 17.00 1.58 20.89
CA SER A 105 17.16 2.62 19.87
C SER A 105 18.37 3.54 20.12
N SER A 106 18.82 3.68 21.38
CA SER A 106 20.04 4.42 21.72
C SER A 106 21.30 3.84 21.07
N SER A 107 21.36 2.51 20.91
CA SER A 107 22.49 1.83 20.25
C SER A 107 22.35 1.85 18.72
N PHE A 108 21.13 1.97 18.20
CA PHE A 108 20.85 2.03 16.77
C PHE A 108 21.23 3.38 16.16
N VAL A 109 20.77 4.47 16.78
CA VAL A 109 20.83 5.83 16.24
C VAL A 109 22.23 6.25 15.74
N PRO A 110 23.34 6.00 16.47
CA PRO A 110 24.67 6.38 16.00
C PRO A 110 25.10 5.70 14.68
N GLY A 111 24.62 4.48 14.42
CA GLY A 111 24.98 3.67 13.24
C GLY A 111 23.86 3.58 12.18
N MET A 112 22.71 4.21 12.43
CA MET A 112 21.49 4.07 11.64
C MET A 112 21.70 4.30 10.13
N ALA A 113 22.38 5.39 9.77
CA ALA A 113 22.61 5.73 8.36
C ALA A 113 23.43 4.65 7.65
N ALA A 114 24.54 4.22 8.26
CA ALA A 114 25.40 3.18 7.69
C ALA A 114 24.69 1.83 7.58
N ALA A 115 23.91 1.45 8.61
CA ALA A 115 23.12 0.22 8.60
C ALA A 115 22.09 0.23 7.48
N ILE A 116 21.35 1.33 7.32
CA ILE A 116 20.33 1.48 6.26
C ILE A 116 20.99 1.50 4.87
N SER A 117 22.07 2.25 4.67
CA SER A 117 22.79 2.27 3.39
C SER A 117 23.35 0.91 3.01
N SER A 118 23.90 0.16 3.98
CA SER A 118 24.37 -1.20 3.74
C SER A 118 23.24 -2.13 3.31
N ARG A 119 22.04 -1.98 3.90
CA ARG A 119 20.87 -2.77 3.51
C ARG A 119 20.32 -2.35 2.16
N ALA A 120 20.19 -1.06 1.89
CA ALA A 120 19.70 -0.55 0.61
C ALA A 120 20.57 -0.97 -0.59
N ALA A 121 21.86 -1.28 -0.36
CA ALA A 121 22.76 -1.80 -1.38
C ALA A 121 22.57 -3.30 -1.68
N VAL A 122 21.86 -4.05 -0.82
CA VAL A 122 21.51 -5.45 -1.07
C VAL A 122 20.32 -5.51 -2.02
N ALA A 123 20.44 -6.29 -3.09
CA ALA A 123 19.35 -6.48 -4.05
C ALA A 123 18.06 -6.95 -3.35
N ALA A 124 16.92 -6.32 -3.69
CA ALA A 124 15.63 -6.73 -3.17
C ALA A 124 15.27 -8.13 -3.69
N GLN A 125 14.77 -9.01 -2.82
CA GLN A 125 14.35 -10.37 -3.23
C GLN A 125 12.90 -10.39 -3.75
N TYR A 126 12.19 -9.27 -3.62
CA TYR A 126 10.81 -9.05 -4.04
C TYR A 126 10.65 -7.64 -4.58
N ASP A 127 9.80 -7.50 -5.60
CA ASP A 127 9.20 -6.22 -5.98
C ASP A 127 7.79 -6.14 -5.37
N ILE A 128 7.40 -4.95 -4.91
CA ILE A 128 6.08 -4.69 -4.32
C ILE A 128 5.45 -3.50 -5.03
N THR A 129 4.30 -3.71 -5.68
CA THR A 129 3.55 -2.65 -6.37
C THR A 129 2.19 -2.45 -5.73
N ALA A 130 1.87 -1.22 -5.38
CA ALA A 130 0.56 -0.85 -4.87
C ALA A 130 -0.45 -0.70 -6.01
N ILE A 131 -1.64 -1.29 -5.86
CA ILE A 131 -2.74 -1.21 -6.82
C ILE A 131 -3.90 -0.43 -6.18
N ASN A 132 -4.03 0.83 -6.59
CA ASN A 132 -5.11 1.74 -6.19
C ASN A 132 -5.45 1.76 -4.67
N PRO A 133 -4.47 1.89 -3.74
CA PRO A 133 -4.81 2.21 -2.36
C PRO A 133 -5.59 3.52 -2.32
N GLN A 134 -6.75 3.50 -1.69
CA GLN A 134 -7.63 4.64 -1.63
C GLN A 134 -8.44 4.65 -0.33
N VAL A 135 -8.78 5.85 0.11
CA VAL A 135 -9.75 6.09 1.18
C VAL A 135 -11.01 6.65 0.54
N SER A 136 -12.14 5.99 0.77
CA SER A 136 -13.47 6.47 0.40
C SER A 136 -14.38 6.44 1.62
N GLY A 137 -14.89 7.61 2.01
CA GLY A 137 -15.56 7.78 3.30
C GLY A 137 -14.64 7.36 4.45
N ASN A 138 -15.06 6.35 5.21
CA ASN A 138 -14.29 5.78 6.32
C ASN A 138 -13.61 4.44 5.99
N VAL A 139 -13.66 3.99 4.73
CA VAL A 139 -13.06 2.73 4.30
C VAL A 139 -11.77 3.00 3.58
N ILE A 140 -10.70 2.32 4.01
CA ILE A 140 -9.46 2.23 3.23
C ILE A 140 -9.40 0.87 2.54
N GLN A 141 -9.09 0.86 1.25
CA GLN A 141 -9.03 -0.35 0.44
C GLN A 141 -8.01 -0.24 -0.69
N GLY A 142 -7.63 -1.39 -1.25
CA GLY A 142 -6.71 -1.48 -2.38
C GLY A 142 -6.14 -2.89 -2.49
N ALA A 143 -5.04 -3.04 -3.22
CA ALA A 143 -4.26 -4.25 -3.22
C ALA A 143 -2.77 -3.97 -3.33
N PHE A 144 -1.96 -4.97 -3.02
CA PHE A 144 -0.54 -5.01 -3.34
C PHE A 144 -0.23 -6.26 -4.16
N VAL A 145 0.65 -6.09 -5.14
CA VAL A 145 1.20 -7.17 -5.97
C VAL A 145 2.63 -7.42 -5.49
N PHE A 146 2.90 -8.64 -5.08
CA PHE A 146 4.20 -9.10 -4.59
C PHE A 146 4.81 -10.02 -5.64
N THR A 147 5.92 -9.62 -6.26
CA THR A 147 6.58 -10.38 -7.32
C THR A 147 7.96 -10.83 -6.85
N SER A 148 8.16 -12.14 -6.79
CA SER A 148 9.43 -12.75 -6.38
C SER A 148 10.53 -12.50 -7.42
N GLN A 149 11.68 -12.01 -6.99
CA GLN A 149 12.82 -11.70 -7.85
C GLN A 149 13.91 -12.79 -7.82
N LEU A 150 13.73 -13.83 -7.00
CA LEU A 150 14.71 -14.92 -6.83
C LEU A 150 14.03 -16.28 -6.79
N ALA A 151 14.61 -17.27 -7.47
CA ALA A 151 14.11 -18.64 -7.43
C ALA A 151 14.27 -19.32 -6.05
N SER A 152 15.25 -18.88 -5.26
CA SER A 152 15.53 -19.42 -3.91
C SER A 152 14.41 -19.16 -2.90
N ASN A 153 13.56 -18.15 -3.13
CA ASN A 153 12.43 -17.82 -2.27
C ASN A 153 11.43 -18.99 -2.12
N THR A 154 11.43 -19.96 -3.05
CA THR A 154 10.61 -21.18 -2.95
C THR A 154 10.89 -22.02 -1.69
N GLY A 155 12.12 -21.95 -1.18
CA GLY A 155 12.53 -22.64 0.06
C GLY A 155 12.11 -21.91 1.34
N ASP A 156 11.70 -20.65 1.24
CA ASP A 156 11.47 -19.80 2.42
C ASP A 156 10.01 -19.80 2.88
N SER A 157 9.79 -19.71 4.19
CA SER A 157 8.47 -19.49 4.74
C SER A 157 8.16 -17.99 4.76
N LEU A 158 7.45 -17.50 3.74
CA LEU A 158 7.23 -16.07 3.54
C LEU A 158 5.80 -15.63 3.90
N ARG A 159 5.71 -14.45 4.50
CA ARG A 159 4.46 -13.70 4.72
C ARG A 159 4.55 -12.33 4.09
N ALA A 160 3.46 -11.89 3.48
CA ALA A 160 3.22 -10.50 3.17
C ALA A 160 2.40 -9.86 4.28
N HIS A 161 2.84 -8.72 4.78
CA HIS A 161 2.12 -7.91 5.75
C HIS A 161 1.69 -6.62 5.09
N ILE A 162 0.44 -6.20 5.35
CA ILE A 162 -0.09 -4.90 4.97
C ILE A 162 -0.49 -4.18 6.25
N VAL A 163 0.04 -2.98 6.47
CA VAL A 163 -0.11 -2.23 7.71
C VAL A 163 -0.60 -0.83 7.41
N VAL A 164 -1.76 -0.48 7.94
CA VAL A 164 -2.27 0.89 7.94
C VAL A 164 -1.64 1.64 9.11
N ILE A 165 -1.06 2.80 8.81
CA ILE A 165 -0.42 3.69 9.79
C ILE A 165 -0.96 5.12 9.65
N GLU A 166 -0.80 5.93 10.69
CA GLU A 166 -0.85 7.40 10.57
C GLU A 166 0.57 7.97 10.62
N LYS A 167 0.97 8.68 9.57
CA LYS A 167 2.31 9.26 9.44
C LYS A 167 2.59 10.28 10.53
N ASN A 168 1.64 11.17 10.83
CA ASN A 168 1.73 12.11 11.95
C ASN A 168 0.46 12.07 12.79
N VAL A 169 0.62 11.84 14.09
CA VAL A 169 -0.45 11.90 15.08
C VAL A 169 -0.09 12.95 16.11
N LEU A 170 -0.85 14.04 16.14
CA LEU A 170 -0.62 15.11 17.12
C LEU A 170 -0.94 14.60 18.53
N LYS A 171 -0.07 14.91 19.49
CA LYS A 171 -0.32 14.62 20.91
C LYS A 171 -1.63 15.24 21.41
N SER A 172 -1.99 16.40 20.89
CA SER A 172 -3.25 17.09 21.20
C SER A 172 -4.50 16.31 20.77
N ALA A 173 -4.39 15.28 19.91
CA ALA A 173 -5.50 14.41 19.56
C ALA A 173 -5.94 13.46 20.70
N TYR A 174 -5.17 13.40 21.80
CA TYR A 174 -5.40 12.52 22.94
C TYR A 174 -5.66 13.31 24.24
N LEU A 175 -6.70 14.13 24.26
CA LEU A 175 -6.97 15.05 25.38
C LEU A 175 -7.08 14.36 26.75
N ALA A 176 -7.68 13.18 26.83
CA ALA A 176 -7.86 12.45 28.08
C ALA A 176 -6.58 11.79 28.60
N SER A 177 -5.63 11.46 27.72
CA SER A 177 -4.38 10.78 28.06
C SER A 177 -3.32 11.05 26.98
N PRO A 178 -2.74 12.27 26.93
CA PRO A 178 -1.89 12.70 25.83
C PRO A 178 -0.52 12.02 25.78
N GLY A 179 -0.19 11.17 26.76
CA GLY A 179 1.16 10.69 27.01
C GLY A 179 1.97 11.70 27.81
N ASN A 180 2.84 11.22 28.69
CA ASN A 180 3.58 12.08 29.63
C ASN A 180 5.02 12.39 29.18
N ASN A 181 5.46 11.89 28.02
CA ASN A 181 6.77 12.20 27.48
C ASN A 181 6.79 13.57 26.77
N SER A 182 7.96 13.98 26.24
CA SER A 182 8.14 15.29 25.60
C SER A 182 7.82 15.34 24.10
N GLU A 183 7.32 14.26 23.49
CA GLU A 183 6.90 14.29 22.09
C GLU A 183 5.64 15.15 21.92
N THR A 184 5.54 15.87 20.81
CA THR A 184 4.35 16.63 20.42
C THR A 184 3.63 16.02 19.22
N VAL A 185 4.33 15.19 18.45
CA VAL A 185 3.82 14.44 17.31
C VAL A 185 4.40 13.02 17.39
N TYR A 186 3.53 12.02 17.41
CA TYR A 186 3.90 10.61 17.29
C TYR A 186 3.86 10.24 15.81
N LYS A 187 4.95 9.70 15.28
CA LYS A 187 5.07 9.43 13.84
C LYS A 187 4.93 7.95 13.50
N TYR A 188 4.39 7.68 12.31
CA TYR A 188 4.21 6.35 11.73
C TYR A 188 3.45 5.37 12.62
N VAL A 189 2.48 5.87 13.41
CA VAL A 189 1.73 5.10 14.41
C VAL A 189 0.95 3.99 13.72
N MET A 190 1.20 2.74 14.11
CA MET A 190 0.46 1.58 13.61
C MET A 190 -1.00 1.64 14.05
N ARG A 191 -1.91 1.51 13.08
CA ARG A 191 -3.36 1.51 13.30
C ARG A 191 -3.98 0.15 13.09
N LYS A 192 -3.55 -0.57 12.06
CA LYS A 192 -4.09 -1.91 11.73
C LYS A 192 -3.09 -2.72 10.92
N MET A 193 -2.90 -4.00 11.27
CA MET A 193 -2.31 -5.01 10.39
C MET A 193 -3.42 -5.80 9.70
N LEU A 194 -3.29 -6.05 8.40
CA LEU A 194 -4.30 -6.70 7.56
C LEU A 194 -3.75 -8.00 6.95
N PRO A 195 -4.52 -9.10 6.97
CA PRO A 195 -5.83 -9.25 7.65
C PRO A 195 -5.71 -9.21 9.19
N ASP A 196 -4.55 -9.58 9.71
CA ASP A 196 -4.13 -9.51 11.10
C ASP A 196 -2.58 -9.50 11.18
N ALA A 197 -1.98 -9.57 12.37
CA ALA A 197 -0.52 -9.50 12.51
C ALA A 197 0.24 -10.70 11.94
N ASN A 198 -0.41 -11.83 11.62
CA ASN A 198 0.23 -12.98 10.97
C ASN A 198 0.44 -12.76 9.46
N GLY A 199 -0.19 -11.73 8.89
CA GLY A 199 -0.12 -11.43 7.47
C GLY A 199 -0.75 -12.51 6.59
N SER A 200 -0.41 -12.51 5.31
CA SER A 200 -0.86 -13.49 4.32
C SER A 200 0.30 -14.34 3.81
N PHE A 201 0.06 -15.62 3.57
CA PHE A 201 1.06 -16.50 2.96
C PHE A 201 1.34 -16.09 1.52
N LEU A 202 2.62 -16.07 1.14
CA LEU A 202 3.01 -15.97 -0.28
C LEU A 202 3.13 -17.37 -0.86
N VAL A 203 2.32 -17.67 -1.86
CA VAL A 203 2.25 -19.01 -2.46
C VAL A 203 3.19 -19.09 -3.67
N ASN A 204 3.22 -18.03 -4.49
CA ASN A 204 3.93 -17.97 -5.77
C ASN A 204 5.35 -17.42 -5.60
N ARG A 205 6.20 -18.19 -4.91
CA ARG A 205 7.56 -17.76 -4.51
C ARG A 205 8.65 -18.04 -5.55
N GLN A 206 8.35 -18.77 -6.64
CA GLN A 206 9.28 -18.96 -7.76
C GLN A 206 9.67 -17.63 -8.42
N LEU A 207 10.77 -17.59 -9.18
CA LEU A 207 11.17 -16.40 -9.93
C LEU A 207 10.01 -15.89 -10.81
N ASN A 208 9.71 -14.59 -10.73
CA ASN A 208 8.57 -13.89 -11.36
C ASN A 208 7.18 -14.38 -10.91
N GLY A 209 7.11 -15.29 -9.95
CA GLY A 209 5.89 -15.68 -9.28
C GLY A 209 5.28 -14.47 -8.58
N THR A 210 3.97 -14.33 -8.69
CA THR A 210 3.25 -13.14 -8.23
C THR A 210 2.06 -13.54 -7.36
N ASP A 211 1.92 -12.87 -6.22
CA ASP A 211 0.73 -12.94 -5.37
C ASP A 211 0.10 -11.55 -5.27
N THR A 212 -1.21 -11.46 -5.49
CA THR A 212 -1.98 -10.21 -5.32
C THR A 212 -2.82 -10.31 -4.06
N ILE A 213 -2.58 -9.41 -3.10
CA ILE A 213 -3.31 -9.38 -1.83
C ILE A 213 -4.11 -8.10 -1.75
N SER A 214 -5.44 -8.25 -1.83
CA SER A 214 -6.39 -7.18 -1.61
C SER A 214 -6.62 -6.95 -0.13
N PHE A 215 -6.89 -5.69 0.23
CA PHE A 215 -7.24 -5.32 1.59
C PHE A 215 -8.41 -4.33 1.59
N SER A 216 -9.22 -4.39 2.63
CA SER A 216 -10.27 -3.43 2.92
C SER A 216 -10.47 -3.38 4.43
N TRP A 217 -10.58 -2.17 4.97
CA TRP A 217 -10.78 -1.95 6.39
C TRP A 217 -11.65 -0.71 6.62
N ASN A 218 -12.71 -0.87 7.40
CA ASN A 218 -13.47 0.24 7.94
C ASN A 218 -12.64 0.87 9.07
N MET A 219 -12.04 2.03 8.80
CA MET A 219 -11.04 2.64 9.64
C MET A 219 -11.59 2.99 11.01
N GLN A 220 -10.82 2.67 12.05
CA GLN A 220 -11.14 3.01 13.44
C GLN A 220 -9.96 3.73 14.06
N ASN A 221 -10.23 4.66 14.98
CA ASN A 221 -9.22 5.37 15.76
C ASN A 221 -8.22 6.21 14.93
N ILE A 222 -8.59 6.61 13.70
CA ILE A 222 -7.82 7.55 12.88
C ILE A 222 -8.01 8.98 13.37
N LYS A 223 -6.92 9.72 13.53
CA LYS A 223 -6.95 11.13 13.98
C LYS A 223 -6.96 12.11 12.81
N SER A 224 -6.34 11.75 11.70
CA SER A 224 -6.24 12.56 10.49
C SER A 224 -6.17 11.67 9.25
N VAL A 225 -7.26 11.63 8.46
CA VAL A 225 -7.31 10.87 7.20
C VAL A 225 -6.17 11.24 6.22
N PRO A 226 -5.79 12.53 6.04
CA PRO A 226 -4.64 12.90 5.23
C PRO A 226 -3.29 12.29 5.67
N GLU A 227 -3.17 11.88 6.93
CA GLU A 227 -1.96 11.27 7.48
C GLU A 227 -1.93 9.74 7.30
N VAL A 228 -3.01 9.13 6.80
CA VAL A 228 -3.06 7.67 6.59
C VAL A 228 -2.08 7.24 5.51
N ARG A 229 -1.28 6.21 5.79
CA ARG A 229 -0.40 5.53 4.84
C ARG A 229 -0.59 4.03 4.96
N VAL A 230 -0.18 3.29 3.94
CA VAL A 230 -0.16 1.82 3.97
C VAL A 230 1.26 1.33 3.70
N VAL A 231 1.80 0.56 4.63
CA VAL A 231 3.10 -0.10 4.50
C VAL A 231 2.86 -1.55 4.14
N ALA A 232 3.46 -2.03 3.06
CA ALA A 232 3.46 -3.44 2.67
C ALA A 232 4.89 -3.98 2.75
N PHE A 233 5.08 -5.18 3.30
CA PHE A 233 6.41 -5.80 3.35
C PHE A 233 6.34 -7.33 3.29
N VAL A 234 7.41 -7.95 2.78
CA VAL A 234 7.60 -9.41 2.74
C VAL A 234 8.57 -9.81 3.83
N GLN A 235 8.19 -10.74 4.71
CA GLN A 235 9.00 -11.24 5.80
C GLN A 235 9.16 -12.76 5.73
N ASN A 236 10.39 -13.24 5.87
CA ASN A 236 10.68 -14.64 6.15
C ASN A 236 10.42 -14.90 7.64
N ILE A 237 9.44 -15.74 7.97
CA ILE A 237 9.04 -15.97 9.36
C ILE A 237 9.99 -16.90 10.12
N THR A 238 10.89 -17.58 9.43
CA THR A 238 11.93 -18.43 10.05
C THR A 238 13.15 -17.62 10.42
N THR A 239 13.67 -16.80 9.51
CA THR A 239 14.86 -15.97 9.75
C THR A 239 14.53 -14.60 10.33
N GLN A 240 13.25 -14.21 10.27
CA GLN A 240 12.71 -12.87 10.56
C GLN A 240 13.12 -11.80 9.54
N GLU A 241 13.97 -12.09 8.55
CA GLU A 241 14.42 -11.08 7.59
C GLU A 241 13.25 -10.54 6.75
N VAL A 242 13.21 -9.22 6.61
CA VAL A 242 12.32 -8.54 5.67
C VAL A 242 13.02 -8.46 4.32
N TYR A 243 12.37 -8.91 3.26
CA TYR A 243 12.97 -8.98 1.92
C TYR A 243 12.77 -7.71 1.10
N MET A 244 11.66 -7.01 1.35
CA MET A 244 11.31 -5.75 0.72
C MET A 244 10.19 -5.09 1.55
N ALA A 245 10.15 -3.77 1.58
CA ALA A 245 9.01 -2.99 2.05
C ALA A 245 8.63 -1.92 1.02
N VAL A 246 7.41 -1.40 1.09
CA VAL A 246 6.95 -0.23 0.35
C VAL A 246 5.99 0.53 1.25
N MET A 247 6.06 1.86 1.22
CA MET A 247 5.04 2.72 1.83
C MET A 247 4.28 3.44 0.72
N SER A 248 2.95 3.30 0.71
CA SER A 248 2.05 3.95 -0.23
C SER A 248 1.21 5.02 0.46
N THR A 249 0.96 6.12 -0.26
CA THR A 249 -0.04 7.12 0.13
C THR A 249 -1.34 6.83 -0.60
N PRO A 250 -2.43 6.45 0.10
CA PRO A 250 -3.70 6.22 -0.56
C PRO A 250 -4.25 7.52 -1.16
N SER A 251 -4.91 7.41 -2.31
CA SER A 251 -5.68 8.53 -2.84
C SER A 251 -6.93 8.76 -1.97
N ILE A 252 -7.35 10.01 -1.82
CA ILE A 252 -8.56 10.34 -1.07
C ILE A 252 -9.66 10.61 -2.08
N ALA A 253 -10.66 9.74 -2.14
CA ALA A 253 -11.84 9.93 -2.96
C ALA A 253 -12.80 10.88 -2.23
N THR A 254 -12.99 12.09 -2.76
CA THR A 254 -13.88 13.10 -2.20
C THR A 254 -15.35 12.93 -2.62
N GLY A 255 -15.74 11.75 -3.07
CA GLY A 255 -17.11 11.43 -3.50
C GLY A 255 -17.61 10.19 -2.76
N ALA A 256 -18.55 10.37 -1.84
CA ALA A 256 -19.10 9.32 -0.99
C ALA A 256 -20.17 8.44 -1.67
N GLU A 257 -20.28 8.42 -3.01
CA GLU A 257 -21.39 7.76 -3.70
C GLU A 257 -21.07 6.53 -4.58
N ASP A 258 -19.82 6.14 -4.83
CA ASP A 258 -19.54 5.20 -5.94
C ASP A 258 -18.72 3.93 -5.62
N ILE A 259 -18.75 3.40 -4.39
CA ILE A 259 -18.16 2.07 -4.11
C ILE A 259 -19.10 1.14 -3.32
N ALA A 260 -20.40 1.40 -3.37
CA ALA A 260 -21.37 0.31 -3.25
C ALA A 260 -21.72 -0.11 -4.68
N ARG A 261 -21.86 -1.42 -4.92
CA ARG A 261 -22.68 -1.85 -6.04
C ARG A 261 -24.03 -1.15 -5.89
N ASP A 262 -24.57 -0.54 -6.94
CA ASP A 262 -25.99 -0.13 -6.89
C ASP A 262 -26.86 -1.35 -6.57
N ASP A 263 -28.15 -1.09 -6.35
CA ASP A 263 -29.22 -2.09 -6.36
C ASP A 263 -29.20 -3.02 -7.61
N HIS A 264 -28.37 -2.73 -8.62
CA HIS A 264 -28.18 -3.50 -9.84
C HIS A 264 -26.82 -4.22 -9.94
N GLY A 265 -25.97 -4.17 -8.92
CA GLY A 265 -24.75 -4.97 -8.87
C GLY A 265 -23.54 -4.41 -9.64
N ILE A 266 -23.61 -3.16 -10.12
CA ILE A 266 -22.58 -2.54 -10.96
C ILE A 266 -21.63 -1.68 -10.11
N LEU A 267 -20.33 -1.80 -10.36
CA LEU A 267 -19.25 -1.06 -9.72
C LEU A 267 -18.40 -0.37 -10.79
N VAL A 268 -18.03 0.89 -10.60
CA VAL A 268 -17.19 1.63 -11.57
C VAL A 268 -16.00 2.26 -10.86
N PHE A 269 -14.79 1.91 -11.25
CA PHE A 269 -13.57 2.39 -10.61
C PHE A 269 -12.37 2.42 -11.57
N PRO A 270 -11.40 3.33 -11.39
CA PRO A 270 -11.42 4.44 -10.43
C PRO A 270 -12.39 5.54 -10.87
N ASN A 271 -13.06 6.18 -9.90
CA ASN A 271 -13.82 7.42 -10.10
C ASN A 271 -13.41 8.42 -9.00
N PRO A 272 -12.73 9.54 -9.31
CA PRO A 272 -12.37 10.03 -10.64
C PRO A 272 -11.36 9.16 -11.40
N ALA A 273 -11.58 9.00 -12.70
CA ALA A 273 -10.81 8.20 -13.64
C ALA A 273 -9.68 9.00 -14.30
N GLY A 274 -8.59 8.31 -14.64
CA GLY A 274 -7.58 8.79 -15.59
C GLY A 274 -7.90 8.27 -17.00
N ASP A 275 -6.98 7.54 -17.59
CA ASP A 275 -7.08 7.04 -18.98
C ASP A 275 -8.05 5.86 -19.19
N TYR A 276 -8.59 5.31 -18.11
CA TYR A 276 -9.49 4.16 -18.15
C TYR A 276 -10.41 4.09 -16.93
N ILE A 277 -11.49 3.33 -17.09
CA ILE A 277 -12.35 2.84 -16.01
C ILE A 277 -12.50 1.33 -16.12
N THR A 278 -12.61 0.69 -14.97
CA THR A 278 -13.02 -0.70 -14.82
C THR A 278 -14.44 -0.74 -14.29
N ILE A 279 -15.24 -1.59 -14.93
CA ILE A 279 -16.63 -1.83 -14.61
C ILE A 279 -16.72 -3.24 -14.08
N GLY A 280 -17.10 -3.39 -12.82
CA GLY A 280 -17.41 -4.68 -12.21
C GLY A 280 -18.91 -4.96 -12.24
N SER A 281 -19.31 -6.20 -12.52
CA SER A 281 -20.69 -6.68 -12.44
C SER A 281 -20.82 -7.87 -11.48
N ALA A 282 -22.04 -8.14 -11.01
CA ALA A 282 -22.32 -9.31 -10.19
C ALA A 282 -22.28 -10.62 -10.97
N GLU A 283 -22.85 -10.58 -12.17
CA GLU A 283 -22.98 -11.68 -13.12
C GLU A 283 -22.07 -11.48 -14.35
N PRO A 284 -21.76 -12.55 -15.11
CA PRO A 284 -21.04 -12.46 -16.38
C PRO A 284 -21.63 -11.37 -17.29
N PHE A 285 -20.76 -10.56 -17.87
CA PHE A 285 -21.17 -9.34 -18.55
C PHE A 285 -21.56 -9.61 -20.00
N SER A 286 -22.66 -9.03 -20.47
CA SER A 286 -22.98 -8.88 -21.91
C SER A 286 -23.76 -7.59 -22.13
N GLY A 287 -23.38 -6.79 -23.13
CA GLY A 287 -24.08 -5.52 -23.41
C GLY A 287 -23.19 -4.41 -23.96
N THR A 288 -23.76 -3.21 -23.98
CA THR A 288 -23.11 -1.98 -24.45
C THR A 288 -22.77 -1.08 -23.27
N VAL A 289 -21.58 -0.51 -23.28
CA VAL A 289 -21.17 0.57 -22.38
C VAL A 289 -20.99 1.83 -23.21
N LEU A 290 -21.60 2.94 -22.79
CA LEU A 290 -21.55 4.24 -23.44
C LEU A 290 -21.01 5.27 -22.45
N VAL A 291 -20.18 6.20 -22.92
CA VAL A 291 -19.83 7.41 -22.16
C VAL A 291 -20.48 8.60 -22.84
N LYS A 292 -21.31 9.33 -22.10
CA LYS A 292 -22.02 10.52 -22.56
C LYS A 292 -21.52 11.76 -21.85
N ASP A 293 -21.49 12.89 -22.54
CA ASP A 293 -21.24 14.18 -21.89
C ASP A 293 -22.46 14.65 -21.07
N ILE A 294 -22.32 15.78 -20.36
CA ILE A 294 -23.41 16.35 -19.54
C ILE A 294 -24.64 16.79 -20.36
N GLN A 295 -24.50 16.92 -21.68
CA GLN A 295 -25.59 17.20 -22.61
C GLN A 295 -26.22 15.90 -23.17
N GLY A 296 -25.76 14.73 -22.72
CA GLY A 296 -26.26 13.42 -23.13
C GLY A 296 -25.75 12.95 -24.50
N ARG A 297 -24.76 13.63 -25.09
CA ARG A 297 -24.16 13.22 -26.37
C ARG A 297 -23.19 12.07 -26.14
N GLU A 298 -23.30 11.02 -26.95
CA GLU A 298 -22.38 9.89 -26.90
C GLU A 298 -20.98 10.30 -27.35
N THR A 299 -20.00 10.09 -26.48
CA THR A 299 -18.58 10.42 -26.69
C THR A 299 -17.75 9.17 -26.94
N LEU A 300 -18.07 8.07 -26.24
CA LEU A 300 -17.46 6.75 -26.45
C LEU A 300 -18.53 5.66 -26.36
N ALA A 301 -18.29 4.56 -27.06
CA ALA A 301 -19.12 3.36 -26.99
C ALA A 301 -18.24 2.10 -27.12
N ALA A 302 -18.51 1.10 -26.31
CA ALA A 302 -17.91 -0.23 -26.44
C ALA A 302 -19.00 -1.31 -26.30
N GLN A 303 -18.97 -2.28 -27.21
CA GLN A 303 -19.81 -3.46 -27.15
C GLN A 303 -18.98 -4.62 -26.59
N TYR A 304 -19.51 -5.32 -25.60
CA TYR A 304 -18.92 -6.55 -25.11
C TYR A 304 -19.88 -7.71 -25.35
N GLY A 305 -19.35 -8.81 -25.88
CA GLY A 305 -20.07 -10.09 -25.95
C GLY A 305 -20.23 -10.72 -24.57
N ILE A 306 -20.62 -11.99 -24.50
CA ILE A 306 -20.59 -12.73 -23.22
C ILE A 306 -19.13 -12.83 -22.78
N VAL A 307 -18.78 -12.05 -21.76
CA VAL A 307 -17.49 -12.14 -21.08
C VAL A 307 -17.74 -12.92 -19.79
N ASN A 308 -17.07 -14.07 -19.64
CA ASN A 308 -17.05 -14.82 -18.39
C ASN A 308 -16.35 -14.05 -17.25
N GLU A 309 -15.74 -12.92 -17.57
CA GLU A 309 -15.10 -12.01 -16.64
C GLU A 309 -16.14 -11.10 -15.98
N LYS A 310 -16.06 -10.98 -14.65
CA LYS A 310 -16.91 -10.08 -13.85
C LYS A 310 -16.46 -8.62 -13.90
N TYR A 311 -15.44 -8.33 -14.71
CA TYR A 311 -14.83 -7.01 -14.83
C TYR A 311 -14.52 -6.75 -16.30
N VAL A 312 -14.88 -5.57 -16.78
CA VAL A 312 -14.49 -5.09 -18.12
C VAL A 312 -13.82 -3.73 -17.98
N THR A 313 -12.77 -3.50 -18.77
CA THR A 313 -12.07 -2.21 -18.79
C THR A 313 -12.44 -1.45 -20.06
N MET A 314 -12.66 -0.15 -19.92
CA MET A 314 -12.90 0.78 -21.01
C MET A 314 -11.84 1.89 -20.94
N SER A 315 -11.19 2.16 -22.08
CA SER A 315 -10.32 3.32 -22.21
C SER A 315 -11.14 4.60 -22.35
N LEU A 316 -10.71 5.64 -21.65
CA LEU A 316 -11.25 7.00 -21.70
C LEU A 316 -10.32 7.96 -22.46
N ASN A 317 -9.34 7.43 -23.20
CA ASN A 317 -8.40 8.22 -23.97
C ASN A 317 -9.12 9.14 -24.96
N GLY A 318 -8.79 10.43 -24.90
CA GLY A 318 -9.40 11.46 -25.75
C GLY A 318 -10.58 12.19 -25.11
N LEU A 319 -11.01 11.81 -23.90
CA LEU A 319 -11.93 12.63 -23.11
C LEU A 319 -11.18 13.77 -22.42
N ALA A 320 -11.79 14.95 -22.40
CA ALA A 320 -11.27 16.08 -21.64
C ALA A 320 -11.61 15.90 -20.14
N PRO A 321 -10.84 16.50 -19.22
CA PRO A 321 -11.18 16.51 -17.81
C PRO A 321 -12.58 17.11 -17.58
N GLY A 322 -13.44 16.41 -16.84
CA GLY A 322 -14.83 16.81 -16.66
C GLY A 322 -15.76 15.72 -16.16
N PHE A 323 -17.05 16.04 -16.07
CA PHE A 323 -18.09 15.10 -15.69
C PHE A 323 -18.72 14.43 -16.91
N TYR A 324 -18.95 13.12 -16.80
CA TYR A 324 -19.58 12.30 -17.83
C TYR A 324 -20.62 11.37 -17.20
N LEU A 325 -21.53 10.87 -18.03
CA LEU A 325 -22.50 9.83 -17.70
C LEU A 325 -22.09 8.54 -18.37
N LEU A 326 -21.74 7.53 -17.59
CA LEU A 326 -21.52 6.18 -18.05
C LEU A 326 -22.85 5.44 -18.08
N VAL A 327 -23.27 5.00 -19.26
CA VAL A 327 -24.53 4.28 -19.48
C VAL A 327 -24.23 2.84 -19.85
N PHE A 328 -24.79 1.91 -19.08
CA PHE A 328 -24.75 0.48 -19.31
C PHE A 328 -26.07 0.03 -19.90
N ARG A 329 -26.05 -0.72 -20.99
CA ARG A 329 -27.26 -1.31 -21.58
C ARG A 329 -27.06 -2.81 -21.78
N ASN A 330 -27.90 -3.61 -21.14
CA ASN A 330 -27.93 -5.07 -21.31
C ASN A 330 -29.39 -5.55 -21.49
N GLU A 331 -29.61 -6.87 -21.52
CA GLU A 331 -30.95 -7.45 -21.66
C GLU A 331 -31.86 -7.17 -20.44
N GLN A 332 -31.29 -6.79 -19.29
CA GLN A 332 -32.02 -6.48 -18.06
C GLN A 332 -32.43 -5.00 -17.97
N GLY A 333 -31.83 -4.11 -18.77
CA GLY A 333 -32.20 -2.70 -18.81
C GLY A 333 -31.04 -1.75 -19.13
N GLU A 334 -31.28 -0.46 -18.88
CA GLU A 334 -30.30 0.61 -18.99
C GLU A 334 -30.00 1.19 -17.60
N PHE A 335 -28.71 1.34 -17.28
CA PHE A 335 -28.22 1.85 -16.00
C PHE A 335 -27.28 3.02 -16.24
N THR A 336 -27.36 4.09 -15.46
CA THR A 336 -26.53 5.28 -15.65
C THR A 336 -25.77 5.62 -14.38
N ARG A 337 -24.47 5.91 -14.52
CA ARG A 337 -23.57 6.33 -13.44
C ARG A 337 -22.83 7.60 -13.82
N LYS A 338 -22.60 8.49 -12.86
CA LYS A 338 -21.75 9.66 -13.07
C LYS A 338 -20.29 9.26 -12.90
N ILE A 339 -19.44 9.61 -13.86
CA ILE A 339 -17.99 9.47 -13.74
C ILE A 339 -17.33 10.84 -13.87
N THR A 340 -16.16 10.98 -13.25
CA THR A 340 -15.31 12.18 -13.34
C THR A 340 -14.02 11.79 -14.02
N VAL A 341 -13.63 12.48 -15.10
CA VAL A 341 -12.34 12.29 -15.80
C VAL A 341 -11.39 13.41 -15.36
N LYS A 342 -10.14 13.05 -15.04
CA LYS A 342 -9.10 13.97 -14.57
C LYS A 342 -8.22 14.53 -15.68
#